data_AF-A0AAJ4XRU3-F1
#
_entry.id   AF-A0AAJ4XRU3-F1
#
_cell.length_a   1.000
_cell.length_b   1.000
_cell.length_c   1.000
_cell.angle_alpha   90.00
_cell.angle_beta   90.00
_cell.angle_gamma   90.00
#
_symmetry.space_group_name_H-M   'P 1'
#
loop_
_entity.id
_entity.type
_entity.pdbx_description
1 polymer ?
#
loop_
_entity_poly.entity_id
_entity_poly.type
_entity_poly.pdbx_seq_one_letter_code
_entity_poly.pdbx_strand_id
1 'polypeptide(L)'
;MFAPITALVGLTCSGLVAGITASYPLIINTHFIDPQGTKISPAALHVNLSIPQRLTLWERAFKGGFVVPLLAIVSAATLTTFALRHNPSSSPSAKRLDGDWETRKKLILGSAALTGSLVLFTLLAIKPTNTKLMALRVAANNKEPVSEALVEKLLKRWTQLHNVRVGAAIVGFAVGLFSFIVV
;
A
#
# COMPACT_ATOMS: atom_id res chain seq x y z
N MET A 1 -30.41 -4.89 -6.21
CA MET A 1 -30.16 -3.43 -6.36
C MET A 1 -28.77 -2.96 -5.90
N PHE A 2 -28.13 -3.54 -4.86
CA PHE A 2 -26.85 -2.99 -4.34
C PHE A 2 -25.55 -3.52 -4.97
N ALA A 3 -25.60 -4.58 -5.79
CA ALA A 3 -24.41 -5.19 -6.39
C ALA A 3 -23.47 -4.21 -7.15
N PRO A 4 -23.95 -3.33 -8.05
CA PRO A 4 -23.06 -2.40 -8.75
C PRO A 4 -22.41 -1.37 -7.81
N ILE A 5 -23.11 -0.95 -6.74
CA ILE A 5 -22.56 -0.03 -5.74
C ILE A 5 -21.44 -0.73 -4.95
N THR A 6 -21.65 -2.00 -4.54
CA THR A 6 -20.62 -2.76 -3.82
C THR A 6 -19.36 -2.98 -4.66
N ALA A 7 -19.51 -3.26 -5.97
CA ALA A 7 -18.37 -3.39 -6.87
C ALA A 7 -17.61 -2.06 -7.04
N LEU A 8 -18.34 -0.96 -7.23
CA LEU A 8 -17.75 0.37 -7.39
C LEU A 8 -16.97 0.79 -6.14
N VAL A 9 -17.56 0.63 -4.95
CA VAL A 9 -16.88 0.92 -3.68
C VAL A 9 -15.62 0.06 -3.54
N GLY A 10 -15.73 -1.25 -3.81
CA GLY A 10 -14.61 -2.17 -3.71
C GLY A 10 -13.44 -1.81 -4.62
N LEU A 11 -13.72 -1.53 -5.89
CA LEU A 11 -12.73 -1.15 -6.88
C LEU A 11 -12.11 0.21 -6.56
N THR A 12 -12.92 1.20 -6.15
CA THR A 12 -12.44 2.54 -5.77
C THR A 12 -11.51 2.47 -4.57
N CYS A 13 -11.89 1.74 -3.52
CA CYS A 13 -11.06 1.55 -2.34
C CYS A 13 -9.75 0.81 -2.69
N SER A 14 -9.77 -0.19 -3.57
CA SER A 14 -8.54 -0.86 -4.02
C SER A 14 -7.60 0.09 -4.79
N GLY A 15 -8.15 0.95 -5.65
CA GLY A 15 -7.38 1.98 -6.35
C GLY A 15 -6.76 3.01 -5.40
N LEU A 16 -7.51 3.45 -4.38
CA LEU A 16 -7.00 4.34 -3.33
C LEU A 16 -5.87 3.67 -2.53
N VAL A 17 -6.00 2.39 -2.18
CA VAL A 17 -4.94 1.62 -1.51
C VAL A 17 -3.68 1.57 -2.38
N ALA A 18 -3.81 1.25 -3.67
CA ALA A 18 -2.70 1.22 -4.61
C ALA A 18 -2.04 2.61 -4.76
N GLY A 19 -2.83 3.66 -4.95
CA GLY A 19 -2.33 5.03 -5.11
C GLY A 19 -1.63 5.58 -3.86
N ILE A 20 -2.26 5.45 -2.68
CA ILE A 20 -1.69 5.93 -1.42
C ILE A 20 -0.40 5.18 -1.10
N THR A 21 -0.36 3.86 -1.28
CA THR A 21 0.87 3.10 -1.05
C THR A 21 1.95 3.45 -2.06
N ALA A 22 1.62 3.62 -3.35
CA ALA A 22 2.57 4.00 -4.40
C ALA A 22 3.08 5.45 -4.29
N SER A 23 2.35 6.35 -3.64
CA SER A 23 2.81 7.73 -3.40
C SER A 23 4.14 7.78 -2.65
N TYR A 24 4.36 6.82 -1.73
CA TYR A 24 5.56 6.76 -0.93
C TYR A 24 6.84 6.49 -1.75
N PRO A 25 6.95 5.39 -2.53
CA PRO A 25 8.15 5.16 -3.33
C PRO A 25 8.38 6.26 -4.38
N LEU A 26 7.33 6.89 -4.89
CA LEU A 26 7.45 7.97 -5.88
C LEU A 26 7.98 9.26 -5.28
N ILE A 27 7.56 9.62 -4.06
CA ILE A 27 7.87 10.91 -3.45
C ILE A 27 9.05 10.80 -2.46
N ILE A 28 9.21 9.65 -1.79
CA ILE A 28 9.98 9.56 -0.54
C ILE A 28 11.16 8.58 -0.63
N ASN A 29 11.09 7.51 -1.43
CA ASN A 29 12.21 6.55 -1.52
C ASN A 29 13.52 7.19 -2.03
N THR A 30 13.44 8.19 -2.90
CA THR A 30 14.59 8.97 -3.38
C THR A 30 15.36 9.63 -2.24
N HIS A 31 14.71 9.92 -1.10
CA HIS A 31 15.34 10.52 0.08
C HIS A 31 15.94 9.50 1.05
N PHE A 32 15.67 8.21 0.88
CA PHE A 32 16.13 7.15 1.79
C PHE A 32 17.09 6.15 1.17
N ILE A 33 17.03 5.94 -0.15
CA ILE A 33 17.84 4.96 -0.88
C ILE A 33 19.16 5.59 -1.35
N ASP A 34 19.12 6.82 -1.85
CA ASP A 34 20.30 7.50 -2.41
C ASP A 34 20.81 8.62 -1.49
N PRO A 35 22.14 8.81 -1.37
CA PRO A 35 22.70 9.99 -0.71
C PRO A 35 22.36 11.24 -1.55
N GLN A 36 21.45 12.07 -1.05
CA GLN A 36 20.93 13.26 -1.73
C GLN A 36 22.03 14.19 -2.25
N GLY A 37 23.10 14.37 -1.46
CA GLY A 37 24.23 15.23 -1.80
C GLY A 37 25.00 14.81 -3.06
N THR A 38 24.86 13.56 -3.51
CA THR A 38 25.53 13.06 -4.73
C THR A 38 24.84 13.51 -6.02
N LYS A 39 23.58 13.96 -5.95
CA LYS A 39 22.78 14.40 -7.11
C LYS A 39 22.77 15.92 -7.32
N ILE A 40 23.51 16.66 -6.49
CA ILE A 40 23.64 18.12 -6.57
C ILE A 40 24.93 18.44 -7.33
N SER A 41 24.96 19.51 -8.15
CA SER A 41 26.16 19.95 -8.85
C SER A 41 26.57 21.36 -8.38
N PRO A 42 27.74 21.53 -7.72
CA PRO A 42 28.68 20.47 -7.32
C PRO A 42 28.13 19.59 -6.18
N ALA A 43 28.65 18.36 -6.07
CA ALA A 43 28.21 17.42 -5.06
C ALA A 43 28.40 17.98 -3.64
N ALA A 44 27.33 18.00 -2.86
CA ALA A 44 27.27 18.67 -1.58
C ALA A 44 26.77 17.70 -0.49
N LEU A 45 27.70 16.96 0.12
CA LEU A 45 27.39 15.93 1.13
C LEU A 45 26.69 16.49 2.38
N HIS A 46 26.92 17.76 2.71
CA HIS A 46 26.27 18.45 3.83
C HIS A 46 24.76 18.69 3.62
N VAL A 47 24.25 18.45 2.41
CA VAL A 47 22.82 18.59 2.07
C VAL A 47 22.01 17.32 2.42
N ASN A 48 22.68 16.24 2.82
CA ASN A 48 21.98 15.03 3.27
C ASN A 48 21.20 15.31 4.56
N LEU A 49 19.93 14.89 4.57
CA LEU A 49 19.12 14.95 5.79
C LEU A 49 19.79 14.20 6.94
N SER A 50 19.86 14.84 8.10
CA SER A 50 20.32 14.21 9.33
C SER A 50 19.39 13.06 9.75
N ILE A 51 19.89 12.15 10.59
CA ILE A 51 19.09 11.01 11.06
C ILE A 51 17.77 11.42 11.72
N PRO A 52 17.72 12.42 12.62
CA PRO A 52 16.45 12.90 13.17
C PRO A 52 15.48 13.42 12.10
N GLN A 53 16.00 14.11 11.08
CA GLN A 53 15.17 14.60 9.97
C GLN A 53 14.63 13.43 9.12
N ARG A 54 15.45 12.44 8.81
CA ARG A 54 15.06 11.20 8.11
C ARG A 54 13.99 10.42 8.87
N LEU A 55 14.16 10.25 10.18
CA LEU A 55 13.17 9.59 11.05
C LEU A 55 11.85 10.39 11.11
N THR A 56 11.91 11.71 11.13
CA THR A 56 10.72 12.58 11.10
C THR A 56 9.98 12.46 9.76
N LEU A 57 10.72 12.47 8.64
CA LEU A 57 10.15 12.27 7.31
C LEU A 57 9.48 10.89 7.20
N TRP A 58 10.15 9.85 7.70
CA TRP A 58 9.59 8.50 7.76
C TRP A 58 8.32 8.44 8.59
N GLU A 59 8.28 9.07 9.77
CA GLU A 59 7.10 9.08 10.64
C GLU A 59 5.89 9.72 9.96
N ARG A 60 6.06 10.88 9.33
CA ARG A 60 4.99 11.57 8.59
C ARG A 60 4.42 10.67 7.50
N ALA A 61 5.31 10.02 6.77
CA ALA A 61 4.95 9.13 5.68
C ALA A 61 4.26 7.85 6.16
N PHE A 62 4.72 7.27 7.27
CA PHE A 62 4.07 6.15 7.95
C PHE A 62 2.65 6.51 8.39
N LYS A 63 2.46 7.68 9.02
CA LYS A 63 1.14 8.16 9.49
C LYS A 63 0.17 8.41 8.33
N GLY A 64 0.64 8.92 7.20
CA GLY A 64 -0.17 9.08 5.99
C GLY A 64 -0.74 7.74 5.47
N GLY A 65 -0.05 6.63 5.73
CA GLY A 65 -0.49 5.29 5.39
C GLY A 65 -1.51 4.65 6.35
N PHE A 66 -1.94 5.32 7.43
CA PHE A 66 -2.85 4.73 8.42
C PHE A 66 -4.26 4.43 7.89
N VAL A 67 -4.69 5.11 6.84
CA VAL A 67 -5.99 4.87 6.20
C VAL A 67 -5.98 3.59 5.34
N VAL A 68 -4.80 3.10 4.95
CA VAL A 68 -4.64 1.96 4.02
C VAL A 68 -5.29 0.67 4.53
N PRO A 69 -5.07 0.22 5.78
CA PRO A 69 -5.70 -1.01 6.28
C PRO A 69 -7.23 -0.94 6.28
N LEU A 70 -7.81 0.21 6.64
CA LEU A 70 -9.26 0.39 6.64
C LEU A 70 -9.82 0.27 5.22
N LEU A 71 -9.23 0.99 4.26
CA LEU A 71 -9.64 0.92 2.85
C LEU A 71 -9.44 -0.48 2.27
N ALA A 72 -8.38 -1.19 2.66
CA ALA A 72 -8.13 -2.56 2.24
C ALA A 72 -9.20 -3.53 2.75
N ILE A 73 -9.63 -3.39 4.00
CA ILE A 73 -10.73 -4.19 4.58
C ILE A 73 -12.04 -3.90 3.84
N VAL A 74 -12.38 -2.62 3.65
CA VAL A 74 -13.60 -2.22 2.94
C VAL A 74 -13.59 -2.76 1.51
N SER A 75 -12.47 -2.64 0.81
CA SER A 75 -12.30 -3.17 -0.54
C SER A 75 -12.48 -4.68 -0.59
N ALA A 76 -11.76 -5.42 0.26
CA ALA A 76 -11.84 -6.87 0.31
C ALA A 76 -13.26 -7.36 0.64
N ALA A 77 -13.93 -6.74 1.61
CA ALA A 77 -15.28 -7.11 2.02
C ALA A 77 -16.30 -6.85 0.91
N THR A 78 -16.25 -5.69 0.26
CA THR A 78 -17.22 -5.30 -0.77
C THR A 78 -17.01 -6.07 -2.08
N LEU A 79 -15.76 -6.31 -2.51
CA LEU A 79 -15.45 -7.16 -3.67
C LEU A 79 -15.85 -8.63 -3.43
N THR A 80 -15.56 -9.17 -2.25
CA THR A 80 -15.98 -10.53 -1.88
C THR A 80 -17.50 -10.65 -1.85
N THR A 81 -18.18 -9.67 -1.25
CA THR A 81 -19.64 -9.63 -1.21
C THR A 81 -20.22 -9.58 -2.63
N PHE A 82 -19.66 -8.76 -3.51
CA PHE A 82 -20.09 -8.69 -4.90
C PHE A 82 -19.89 -10.03 -5.62
N ALA A 83 -18.70 -10.64 -5.53
CA ALA A 83 -18.38 -11.91 -6.19
C ALA A 83 -19.28 -13.07 -5.72
N LEU A 84 -19.75 -13.05 -4.47
CA LEU A 84 -20.58 -14.12 -3.90
C LEU A 84 -22.09 -13.88 -4.02
N ARG A 85 -22.54 -12.62 -4.09
CA ARG A 85 -23.97 -12.26 -4.10
C ARG A 85 -24.49 -11.82 -5.46
N HIS A 86 -23.62 -11.49 -6.42
CA HIS A 86 -24.05 -11.16 -7.77
C HIS A 86 -24.55 -12.42 -8.48
N ASN A 87 -25.78 -12.36 -8.99
CA ASN A 87 -26.35 -13.41 -9.83
C ASN A 87 -26.48 -12.86 -11.27
N PRO A 88 -25.68 -13.36 -12.23
CA PRO A 88 -25.77 -12.92 -13.61
C PRO A 88 -27.13 -13.25 -14.26
N SER A 89 -27.85 -14.29 -13.79
CA SER A 89 -29.11 -14.70 -14.40
C SER A 89 -30.32 -13.79 -14.11
N SER A 90 -30.19 -12.76 -13.26
CA SER A 90 -31.33 -12.02 -12.70
C SER A 90 -31.35 -10.51 -12.99
N SER A 91 -30.42 -9.97 -13.77
CA SER A 91 -30.34 -8.51 -14.03
C SER A 91 -30.19 -8.15 -15.51
N PRO A 92 -30.91 -7.16 -16.05
CA PRO A 92 -30.69 -6.64 -17.42
C PRO A 92 -29.27 -6.11 -17.67
N SER A 93 -28.58 -5.65 -16.61
CA SER A 93 -27.17 -5.24 -16.66
C SER A 93 -26.17 -6.40 -16.69
N ALA A 94 -26.63 -7.64 -16.46
CA ALA A 94 -25.78 -8.83 -16.54
C ALA A 94 -25.34 -9.13 -17.97
N LYS A 95 -26.16 -8.81 -18.99
CA LYS A 95 -25.80 -9.03 -20.41
C LYS A 95 -24.49 -8.36 -20.88
N ARG A 96 -24.00 -7.32 -20.18
CA ARG A 96 -22.69 -6.69 -20.47
C ARG A 96 -21.52 -7.28 -19.66
N LEU A 97 -21.80 -7.98 -18.56
CA LEU A 97 -20.83 -8.60 -17.65
C LEU A 97 -20.87 -10.15 -17.72
N ASP A 98 -21.75 -10.73 -18.53
CA ASP A 98 -22.03 -12.16 -18.70
C ASP A 98 -20.91 -12.94 -19.41
N GLY A 99 -19.87 -12.26 -19.91
CA GLY A 99 -18.63 -12.91 -20.32
C GLY A 99 -18.01 -13.66 -19.14
N ASP A 100 -17.77 -14.97 -19.34
CA ASP A 100 -17.14 -15.93 -18.41
C ASP A 100 -17.15 -15.52 -16.92
N TRP A 101 -18.36 -15.54 -16.33
CA TRP A 101 -18.57 -15.12 -14.95
C TRP A 101 -17.70 -15.89 -13.94
N GLU A 102 -17.41 -17.17 -14.19
CA GLU A 102 -16.57 -17.97 -13.31
C GLU A 102 -15.13 -17.44 -13.28
N THR A 103 -14.57 -17.08 -14.44
CA THR A 103 -13.27 -16.41 -14.51
C THR A 103 -13.31 -15.04 -13.84
N ARG A 104 -14.36 -14.23 -14.10
CA ARG A 104 -14.53 -12.92 -13.46
C ARG A 104 -14.54 -13.04 -11.93
N LYS A 105 -15.35 -13.96 -11.40
CA LYS A 105 -15.49 -14.22 -9.96
C LYS A 105 -14.16 -14.59 -9.33
N LYS A 106 -13.37 -15.47 -9.96
CA LYS A 106 -12.03 -15.84 -9.49
C LYS A 106 -11.09 -14.64 -9.43
N LEU A 107 -11.11 -13.78 -10.44
CA LEU A 107 -10.28 -12.57 -10.47
C LEU A 107 -10.69 -11.56 -9.40
N ILE A 108 -12.00 -11.34 -9.21
CA ILE A 108 -12.50 -10.44 -8.15
C ILE A 108 -12.12 -10.96 -6.76
N LEU A 109 -12.28 -12.26 -6.51
CA LEU A 109 -11.86 -12.88 -5.25
C LEU A 109 -10.34 -12.83 -5.07
N GLY A 110 -9.56 -13.03 -6.15
CA GLY A 110 -8.11 -12.87 -6.13
C GLY A 110 -7.69 -11.44 -5.79
N SER A 111 -8.33 -10.43 -6.38
CA SER A 111 -8.13 -9.02 -6.06
C SER A 111 -8.47 -8.70 -4.60
N ALA A 112 -9.60 -9.22 -4.11
CA ALA A 112 -10.03 -9.07 -2.72
C ALA A 112 -9.05 -9.72 -1.74
N ALA A 113 -8.56 -10.92 -2.05
CA ALA A 113 -7.58 -11.64 -1.25
C ALA A 113 -6.23 -10.91 -1.22
N LEU A 114 -5.72 -10.46 -2.37
CA LEU A 114 -4.49 -9.68 -2.46
C LEU A 114 -4.60 -8.40 -1.63
N THR A 115 -5.68 -7.65 -1.79
CA THR A 115 -5.91 -6.40 -1.06
C THR A 115 -6.07 -6.64 0.45
N GLY A 116 -6.87 -7.64 0.85
CA GLY A 116 -7.06 -8.01 2.25
C GLY A 116 -5.78 -8.52 2.93
N SER A 117 -4.94 -9.27 2.20
CA SER A 117 -3.67 -9.79 2.70
C SER A 117 -2.69 -8.69 3.10
N LEU A 118 -2.82 -7.48 2.55
CA LEU A 118 -1.99 -6.32 2.91
C LEU A 118 -2.11 -5.97 4.39
N VAL A 119 -3.28 -6.21 5.00
CA VAL A 119 -3.50 -5.96 6.44
C VAL A 119 -2.64 -6.91 7.25
N LEU A 120 -2.72 -8.22 6.96
CA LEU A 120 -1.91 -9.24 7.64
C LEU A 120 -0.42 -8.99 7.42
N PHE A 121 0.00 -8.70 6.18
CA PHE A 121 1.38 -8.35 5.87
C PHE A 121 1.86 -7.11 6.63
N THR A 122 1.03 -6.07 6.74
CA THR A 122 1.37 -4.85 7.48
C THR A 122 1.53 -5.15 8.98
N LEU A 123 0.66 -5.96 9.56
CA LEU A 123 0.70 -6.29 10.99
C LEU A 123 1.87 -7.22 11.34
N LEU A 124 2.19 -8.20 10.48
CA LEU A 124 3.20 -9.21 10.76
C LEU A 124 4.60 -8.77 10.33
N ALA A 125 4.74 -8.16 9.15
CA ALA A 125 6.05 -7.84 8.58
C ALA A 125 6.48 -6.39 8.83
N ILE A 126 5.58 -5.42 8.64
CA ILE A 126 5.93 -3.99 8.70
C ILE A 126 5.91 -3.46 10.14
N LYS A 127 4.89 -3.81 10.94
CA LYS A 127 4.71 -3.31 12.31
C LYS A 127 5.96 -3.49 13.19
N PRO A 128 6.66 -4.63 13.22
CA PRO A 128 7.87 -4.77 14.04
C PRO A 128 8.98 -3.77 13.67
N THR A 129 9.13 -3.48 12.38
CA THR A 129 10.09 -2.49 11.89
C THR A 129 9.66 -1.08 12.28
N ASN A 130 8.36 -0.76 12.19
CA ASN A 130 7.82 0.53 12.61
C ASN A 130 8.02 0.79 14.10
N THR A 131 7.78 -0.21 14.95
CA THR A 131 7.96 -0.07 16.41
C THR A 131 9.41 0.27 16.75
N LYS A 132 10.38 -0.38 16.09
CA LYS A 132 11.80 -0.10 16.28
C LYS A 132 12.19 1.30 15.78
N LEU A 133 11.74 1.70 14.60
CA LEU A 133 11.99 3.05 14.06
C LEU A 133 11.35 4.14 14.92
N MET A 134 10.16 3.90 15.47
CA MET A 134 9.50 4.84 16.38
C MET A 134 10.28 5.01 17.69
N ALA A 135 10.80 3.92 18.26
CA ALA A 135 11.64 3.98 19.44
C ALA A 135 12.92 4.81 19.19
N LEU A 136 13.59 4.59 18.06
CA LEU A 136 14.78 5.36 17.66
C LEU A 136 14.44 6.84 17.40
N ARG A 137 13.26 7.13 16.86
CA ARG A 137 12.78 8.51 16.68
C ARG A 137 12.57 9.21 18.03
N VAL A 138 11.99 8.52 19.01
CA VAL A 138 11.81 9.08 20.37
C VAL A 138 13.16 9.32 21.03
N ALA A 139 14.08 8.35 20.98
CA ALA A 139 15.45 8.50 21.49
C ALA A 139 16.20 9.67 20.83
N ALA A 140 16.12 9.79 19.50
CA ALA A 140 16.73 10.89 18.76
C ALA A 140 16.18 12.27 19.18
N ASN A 141 14.87 12.37 19.42
CA ASN A 141 14.24 13.61 19.90
C ASN A 141 14.66 13.96 21.34
N ASN A 142 14.93 12.95 22.17
CA ASN A 142 15.44 13.13 23.53
C ASN A 142 16.96 13.42 23.56
N LYS A 143 17.62 13.53 22.40
CA LYS A 143 19.07 13.71 22.27
C LYS A 143 19.89 12.55 22.83
N GLU A 144 19.30 11.36 22.90
CA GLU A 144 20.00 10.14 23.27
C GLU A 144 20.90 9.68 22.09
N PRO A 145 22.03 9.00 22.37
CA PRO A 145 22.89 8.46 21.32
C PRO A 145 22.14 7.38 20.52
N VAL A 146 21.95 7.62 19.23
CA VAL A 146 21.28 6.69 18.31
C VAL A 146 22.31 6.09 17.36
N SER A 147 22.32 4.77 17.22
CA SER A 147 23.19 4.08 16.26
C SER A 147 22.72 4.36 14.83
N GLU A 148 23.56 5.08 14.08
CA GLU A 148 23.28 5.44 12.69
C GLU A 148 23.08 4.21 11.80
N ALA A 149 24.00 3.23 11.91
CA ALA A 149 23.95 1.98 11.17
C ALA A 149 22.65 1.19 11.42
N LEU A 150 22.12 1.22 12.65
CA LEU A 150 20.85 0.58 12.96
C LEU A 150 19.67 1.28 12.29
N VAL A 151 19.64 2.62 12.32
CA VAL A 151 18.60 3.40 11.65
C VAL A 151 18.58 3.10 10.15
N GLU A 152 19.75 3.13 9.50
CA GLU A 152 19.84 2.86 8.06
C GLU A 152 19.40 1.46 7.70
N LYS A 153 19.83 0.45 8.48
CA LYS A 153 19.39 -0.93 8.31
C LYS A 153 17.86 -1.07 8.41
N LEU A 154 17.25 -0.38 9.38
CA LEU A 154 15.80 -0.43 9.59
C LEU A 154 15.03 0.34 8.51
N LEU A 155 15.50 1.52 8.09
CA LEU A 155 14.91 2.28 6.99
C LEU A 155 14.97 1.49 5.68
N LYS A 156 16.12 0.89 5.36
CA LYS A 156 16.26 0.02 4.18
C LYS A 156 15.29 -1.17 4.22
N ARG A 157 15.21 -1.86 5.36
CA ARG A 157 14.25 -2.97 5.55
C ARG A 157 12.82 -2.49 5.40
N TRP A 158 12.48 -1.36 6.01
CA TRP A 158 11.15 -0.77 5.92
C TRP A 158 10.79 -0.46 4.46
N THR A 159 11.71 0.13 3.69
CA THR A 159 11.52 0.44 2.27
C THR A 159 11.27 -0.82 1.45
N GLN A 160 12.05 -1.89 1.67
CA GLN A 160 11.87 -3.16 0.98
C GLN A 160 10.48 -3.75 1.25
N LEU A 161 10.07 -3.80 2.51
CA LEU A 161 8.75 -4.30 2.89
C LEU A 161 7.63 -3.42 2.33
N HIS A 162 7.81 -2.10 2.33
CA HIS A 162 6.84 -1.18 1.76
C HIS A 162 6.69 -1.40 0.25
N ASN A 163 7.79 -1.59 -0.49
CA ASN A 163 7.74 -1.86 -1.93
C ASN A 163 7.00 -3.16 -2.25
N VAL A 164 7.19 -4.22 -1.44
CA VAL A 164 6.40 -5.46 -1.56
C VAL A 164 4.91 -5.18 -1.38
N ARG A 165 4.54 -4.38 -0.37
CA ARG A 165 3.15 -3.97 -0.13
C ARG A 165 2.58 -3.18 -1.32
N VAL A 166 3.36 -2.28 -1.90
CA VAL A 166 2.97 -1.48 -3.08
C VAL A 166 2.73 -2.39 -4.29
N GLY A 167 3.66 -3.31 -4.57
CA GLY A 167 3.51 -4.26 -5.68
C GLY A 167 2.24 -5.10 -5.54
N ALA A 168 2.00 -5.66 -4.35
CA ALA A 168 0.79 -6.43 -4.08
C ALA A 168 -0.50 -5.58 -4.22
N ALA A 169 -0.49 -4.32 -3.78
CA ALA A 169 -1.62 -3.41 -3.93
C ALA A 169 -1.90 -3.06 -5.41
N ILE A 170 -0.87 -2.77 -6.20
CA ILE A 170 -1.00 -2.47 -7.63
C ILE A 170 -1.51 -3.69 -8.40
N VAL A 171 -0.94 -4.87 -8.14
CA VAL A 171 -1.40 -6.12 -8.78
C VAL A 171 -2.84 -6.43 -8.38
N GLY A 172 -3.19 -6.29 -7.10
CA GLY A 172 -4.56 -6.48 -6.61
C GLY A 172 -5.56 -5.55 -7.32
N PHE A 173 -5.23 -4.27 -7.46
CA PHE A 173 -6.06 -3.31 -8.19
C PHE A 173 -6.15 -3.65 -9.68
N ALA A 174 -5.02 -3.95 -10.35
CA ALA A 174 -4.99 -4.28 -11.77
C ALA A 174 -5.80 -5.53 -12.11
N VAL A 175 -5.71 -6.58 -11.28
CA VAL A 175 -6.52 -7.80 -11.40
C VAL A 175 -8.01 -7.48 -11.25
N GLY A 176 -8.37 -6.66 -10.26
CA GLY A 176 -9.74 -6.20 -10.07
C GLY A 176 -10.25 -5.43 -11.28
N LEU A 177 -9.48 -4.45 -11.75
CA LEU A 177 -9.83 -3.62 -12.91
C LEU A 177 -9.98 -4.45 -14.19
N PHE A 178 -9.03 -5.35 -14.46
CA PHE A 178 -9.08 -6.28 -15.59
C PHE A 178 -10.35 -7.13 -15.54
N SER A 179 -10.72 -7.60 -14.35
CA SER A 179 -11.95 -8.37 -14.15
C SER A 179 -13.22 -7.59 -14.42
N PHE A 180 -13.23 -6.25 -14.42
CA PHE A 180 -14.42 -5.44 -14.70
C PHE A 180 -14.44 -4.84 -16.10
N ILE A 181 -13.28 -4.67 -16.74
CA ILE A 181 -13.14 -4.00 -18.04
C ILE A 181 -13.00 -5.00 -19.20
N VAL A 182 -12.26 -6.10 -18.99
CA VAL A 182 -11.81 -6.97 -20.09
C VAL A 182 -12.57 -8.29 -20.16
N VAL A 183 -12.63 -9.01 -19.03
CA VAL A 183 -13.52 -10.17 -18.88
C VAL A 183 -14.94 -9.65 -18.87
#